data_AF-A0A1V1TAU7-F1
#
_entry.id   AF-A0A1V1TAU7-F1
#
_cell.length_a   1.000
_cell.length_b   1.000
_cell.length_c   1.000
_cell.angle_alpha   90.00
_cell.angle_beta   90.00
_cell.angle_gamma   90.00
#
_symmetry.space_group_name_H-M   'P 1'
#
loop_
_entity.id
_entity.type
_entity.pdbx_description
1 polymer ?
#
loop_
_entity_poly.entity_id
_entity_poly.type
_entity_poly.pdbx_seq_one_letter_code
_entity_poly.pdbx_strand_id
1 'polypeptide(L)'
;MTAETLTSDELRQRVLSNTGSDGRLKNRALDLDARTVAILSKRRQISQSFGFTSMLSFSTTVLVSWEAFAVTFQGGLVNGGPSTLVYGLIFSFFGSLATAASLAEMASISPTSGGQYHWVALLAPRRYAILFSWFAGWITAFTRIAVTASVAFLAATMVQGLVILNYPDTYVPHQWHGTLIYWAITLVLLFINIFGIRIFPHIETLGLILHVIFFFALLVPLVHLAPRSSTDFVFRSFANNGGWSSNAVSWFIGLLTSTYSFSGVDGVSHMGERTFSRNLRY
;
A
#
# COMPACT_ATOMS: atom_id res chain seq x y z
N MET A 1 13.80 22.51 22.59
CA MET A 1 12.55 22.84 23.31
C MET A 1 11.58 21.71 23.02
N THR A 2 11.66 20.68 23.85
CA THR A 2 11.00 19.39 23.68
C THR A 2 9.49 19.55 23.87
N ALA A 3 8.72 19.16 22.86
CA ALA A 3 7.28 19.01 22.99
C ALA A 3 7.02 17.76 23.82
N GLU A 4 6.89 17.94 25.14
CA GLU A 4 6.34 16.91 26.01
C GLU A 4 4.97 16.50 25.49
N THR A 5 4.87 15.24 25.09
CA THR A 5 3.61 14.53 24.91
C THR A 5 2.84 14.58 26.22
N LEU A 6 1.85 15.48 26.30
CA LEU A 6 0.91 15.53 27.40
C LEU A 6 0.29 14.14 27.59
N THR A 7 0.54 13.55 28.74
CA THR A 7 -0.03 12.25 29.10
C THR A 7 -1.55 12.39 29.27
N SER A 8 -2.30 11.30 29.09
CA SER A 8 -3.77 11.32 29.21
C SER A 8 -4.27 11.90 30.54
N ASP A 9 -3.46 11.80 31.60
CA ASP A 9 -3.76 12.37 32.92
C ASP A 9 -3.64 13.90 32.99
N GLU A 10 -2.78 14.52 32.17
CA GLU A 10 -2.65 15.99 32.13
C GLU A 10 -3.76 16.66 31.32
N LEU A 11 -4.20 16.01 30.23
CA LEU A 11 -5.42 16.40 29.52
C LEU A 11 -6.65 16.24 30.41
N ARG A 12 -6.71 15.16 31.20
CA ARG A 12 -7.75 14.91 32.21
C ARG A 12 -7.78 16.01 33.27
N GLN A 13 -6.63 16.44 33.79
CA GLN A 13 -6.57 17.54 34.76
C GLN A 13 -6.98 18.90 34.16
N ARG A 14 -6.63 19.18 32.89
CA ARG A 14 -7.03 20.42 32.20
C ARG A 14 -8.52 20.50 31.90
N VAL A 15 -9.18 19.40 31.55
CA VAL A 15 -10.64 19.38 31.33
C VAL A 15 -11.39 19.53 32.66
N LEU A 16 -10.86 18.93 33.73
CA LEU A 16 -11.43 19.02 35.09
C LEU A 16 -11.23 20.39 35.75
N SER A 17 -10.26 21.19 35.30
CA SER A 17 -10.03 22.56 35.77
C SER A 17 -10.84 23.60 34.99
N ASN A 18 -11.20 23.32 33.74
CA ASN A 18 -11.97 24.25 32.88
C ASN A 18 -13.49 24.10 33.01
N THR A 19 -13.96 23.06 33.71
CA THR A 19 -15.38 22.86 34.03
C THR A 19 -15.66 23.48 35.40
N GLY A 20 -16.37 24.62 35.41
CA GLY A 20 -16.79 25.32 36.61
C GLY A 20 -17.56 24.44 37.61
N SER A 21 -17.73 24.96 38.82
CA SER A 21 -18.17 24.33 40.08
C SER A 21 -19.47 23.51 40.11
N ASP A 22 -20.08 23.19 38.97
CA ASP A 22 -21.27 22.37 38.89
C ASP A 22 -20.91 20.87 38.84
N GLY A 23 -20.93 20.23 40.00
CA GLY A 23 -20.58 18.81 40.19
C GLY A 23 -21.42 17.84 39.34
N ARG A 24 -22.60 18.24 38.87
CA ARG A 24 -23.43 17.42 37.97
C ARG A 24 -22.85 17.34 36.56
N LEU A 25 -22.31 18.44 36.02
CA LEU A 25 -21.68 18.46 34.70
C LEU A 25 -20.34 17.72 34.71
N LYS A 26 -19.58 17.84 35.81
CA LYS A 26 -18.32 17.12 36.02
C LYS A 26 -18.51 15.60 36.03
N ASN A 27 -19.53 15.12 36.75
CA ASN A 27 -19.87 13.69 36.78
C ASN A 27 -20.38 13.18 35.44
N ARG A 28 -21.14 13.99 34.70
CA ARG A 28 -21.66 13.62 33.38
C ARG A 28 -20.55 13.55 32.32
N ALA A 29 -19.60 14.49 32.35
CA ALA A 29 -18.41 14.48 31.50
C ALA A 29 -17.50 13.29 31.84
N LEU A 30 -17.28 13.01 33.14
CA LEU A 30 -16.52 11.84 33.60
C LEU A 30 -17.19 10.52 33.18
N ASP A 31 -18.52 10.42 33.22
CA ASP A 31 -19.24 9.20 32.80
C ASP A 31 -19.23 9.03 31.27
N LEU A 32 -19.36 10.13 30.50
CA LEU A 32 -19.21 10.13 29.04
C LEU A 32 -17.80 9.72 28.61
N ASP A 33 -16.78 10.22 29.29
CA ASP A 33 -15.38 9.90 29.01
C ASP A 33 -15.04 8.47 29.44
N ALA A 34 -15.52 8.01 30.60
CA ALA A 34 -15.40 6.62 31.04
C ALA A 34 -16.09 5.65 30.08
N ARG A 35 -17.27 5.99 29.55
CA ARG A 35 -17.96 5.21 28.51
C ARG A 35 -17.18 5.22 27.20
N THR A 36 -16.60 6.35 26.81
CA THR A 36 -15.78 6.46 25.59
C THR A 36 -14.52 5.61 25.72
N VAL A 37 -13.81 5.70 26.85
CA VAL A 37 -12.66 4.85 27.19
C VAL A 37 -13.04 3.38 27.26
N ALA A 38 -14.20 3.03 27.81
CA ALA A 38 -14.70 1.66 27.84
C ALA A 38 -15.08 1.12 26.46
N ILE A 39 -15.63 1.96 25.58
CA ILE A 39 -15.93 1.60 24.18
C ILE A 39 -14.64 1.44 23.39
N LEU A 40 -13.68 2.35 23.56
CA LEU A 40 -12.36 2.29 22.93
C LEU A 40 -11.57 1.07 23.43
N SER A 41 -11.64 0.76 24.73
CA SER A 41 -11.00 -0.43 25.32
C SER A 41 -11.67 -1.73 24.86
N LYS A 42 -13.01 -1.76 24.75
CA LYS A 42 -13.76 -2.90 24.22
C LYS A 42 -13.51 -3.13 22.73
N ARG A 43 -13.40 -2.07 21.92
CA ARG A 43 -12.92 -2.14 20.52
C ARG A 43 -11.48 -2.65 20.44
N ARG A 44 -10.61 -2.19 21.36
CA ARG A 44 -9.21 -2.61 21.48
C ARG A 44 -9.06 -4.08 21.89
N GLN A 45 -10.01 -4.64 22.63
CA GLN A 45 -10.01 -6.03 23.08
C GLN A 45 -10.43 -7.04 21.98
N ILE A 46 -11.16 -6.59 20.94
CA ILE A 46 -11.59 -7.41 19.79
C ILE A 46 -10.51 -7.49 18.69
N SER A 47 -9.53 -6.57 18.72
CA SER A 47 -8.37 -6.59 17.84
C SER A 47 -7.33 -7.60 18.34
N GLN A 48 -7.30 -8.81 17.80
CA GLN A 48 -6.18 -9.74 18.01
C GLN A 48 -4.86 -9.03 17.70
N SER A 49 -3.89 -9.13 18.61
CA SER A 49 -2.54 -8.62 18.37
C SER A 49 -1.84 -9.50 17.34
N PHE A 50 -1.45 -8.91 16.21
CA PHE A 50 -0.66 -9.63 15.20
C PHE A 50 0.78 -9.77 15.71
N GLY A 51 1.33 -10.99 15.66
CA GLY A 51 2.75 -11.23 15.95
C GLY A 51 3.66 -10.79 14.82
N PHE A 52 4.96 -10.64 15.10
CA PHE A 52 5.98 -10.24 14.12
C PHE A 52 5.91 -11.05 12.81
N THR A 53 5.84 -12.38 12.91
CA THR A 53 5.73 -13.27 11.75
C THR A 53 4.47 -13.00 10.94
N SER A 54 3.33 -12.73 11.59
CA SER A 54 2.10 -12.41 10.88
C SER A 54 2.15 -11.05 10.19
N MET A 55 2.89 -10.09 10.76
CA MET A 55 3.09 -8.78 10.16
C MET A 55 4.06 -8.84 8.98
N LEU A 56 5.09 -9.66 9.08
CA LEU A 56 5.98 -9.93 7.95
C LEU A 56 5.21 -10.59 6.81
N SER A 57 4.41 -11.62 7.10
CA SER A 57 3.54 -12.27 6.11
C SER A 57 2.55 -11.30 5.48
N PHE A 58 1.90 -10.45 6.28
CA PHE A 58 1.00 -9.41 5.80
C PHE A 58 1.73 -8.41 4.89
N SER A 59 2.90 -7.91 5.31
CA SER A 59 3.71 -6.97 4.53
C SER A 59 4.11 -7.55 3.18
N THR A 60 4.59 -8.80 3.15
CA THR A 60 4.97 -9.48 1.92
C THR A 60 3.78 -9.66 0.98
N THR A 61 2.63 -10.07 1.54
CA THR A 61 1.39 -10.29 0.77
C THR A 61 0.74 -9.00 0.30
N VAL A 62 0.97 -7.87 0.97
CA VAL A 62 0.47 -6.55 0.54
C VAL A 62 1.31 -5.96 -0.58
N LEU A 63 2.63 -6.16 -0.54
CA LEU A 63 3.55 -5.61 -1.53
C LEU A 63 3.50 -6.34 -2.87
N VAL A 64 3.35 -7.68 -2.88
CA VAL A 64 3.20 -8.50 -4.11
C VAL A 64 4.21 -8.10 -5.21
N SER A 65 5.45 -7.86 -4.78
CA SER A 65 6.40 -7.05 -5.56
C SER A 65 6.81 -7.68 -6.88
N TRP A 66 7.02 -9.01 -6.89
CA TRP A 66 7.51 -9.69 -8.08
C TRP A 66 6.42 -9.87 -9.14
N GLU A 67 5.16 -10.08 -8.74
CA GLU A 67 4.04 -10.13 -9.69
C GLU A 67 3.78 -8.75 -10.29
N ALA A 68 3.78 -7.71 -9.45
CA ALA A 68 3.63 -6.33 -9.93
C ALA A 68 4.71 -5.99 -10.96
N PHE A 69 5.96 -6.41 -10.71
CA PHE A 69 7.06 -6.27 -11.66
C PHE A 69 6.82 -7.08 -12.95
N ALA A 70 6.44 -8.35 -12.83
CA ALA A 70 6.23 -9.24 -13.98
C ALA A 70 5.13 -8.74 -14.92
N VAL A 71 4.01 -8.23 -14.36
CA VAL A 71 2.86 -7.76 -15.15
C VAL A 71 3.15 -6.41 -15.82
N THR A 72 3.97 -5.56 -15.20
CA THR A 72 4.31 -4.24 -15.74
C THR A 72 5.62 -4.20 -16.52
N PHE A 73 6.35 -5.32 -16.59
CA PHE A 73 7.68 -5.47 -17.17
C PHE A 73 7.81 -4.85 -18.58
N GLN A 74 6.78 -5.01 -19.42
CA GLN A 74 6.76 -4.45 -20.77
C GLN A 74 6.90 -2.93 -20.77
N GLY A 75 6.32 -2.22 -19.80
CA GLY A 75 6.39 -0.76 -19.69
C GLY A 75 7.83 -0.26 -19.59
N GLY A 76 8.65 -0.87 -18.73
CA GLY A 76 10.05 -0.52 -18.56
C GLY A 76 10.96 -1.06 -19.68
N LEU A 77 10.58 -2.13 -20.36
CA LEU A 77 11.29 -2.55 -21.58
C LEU A 77 11.11 -1.55 -22.73
N VAL A 78 9.88 -1.07 -22.93
CA VAL A 78 9.56 -0.09 -23.98
C VAL A 78 10.18 1.27 -23.66
N ASN A 79 10.17 1.64 -22.38
CA ASN A 79 10.65 2.93 -21.90
C ASN A 79 11.90 2.71 -21.06
N GLY A 80 13.08 2.96 -21.62
CA GLY A 80 14.37 2.86 -20.96
C GLY A 80 15.12 1.54 -21.18
N GLY A 81 14.44 0.44 -21.49
CA GLY A 81 15.07 -0.83 -21.84
C GLY A 81 15.57 -1.65 -20.64
N PRO A 82 16.28 -2.77 -20.88
CA PRO A 82 16.71 -3.71 -19.83
C PRO A 82 17.55 -3.07 -18.72
N SER A 83 18.41 -2.11 -19.07
CA SER A 83 19.23 -1.38 -18.10
C SER A 83 18.39 -0.62 -17.07
N THR A 84 17.27 -0.04 -17.51
CA THR A 84 16.34 0.69 -16.64
C THR A 84 15.66 -0.24 -15.65
N LEU A 85 15.34 -1.46 -16.06
CA LEU A 85 14.74 -2.44 -15.18
C LEU A 85 15.71 -2.88 -14.07
N VAL A 86 16.97 -3.15 -14.42
CA VAL A 86 18.01 -3.55 -13.47
C VAL A 86 18.37 -2.40 -12.51
N TYR A 87 18.82 -1.27 -13.05
CA TYR A 87 19.25 -0.14 -12.22
C TYR A 87 18.07 0.54 -11.54
N GLY A 88 16.91 0.57 -12.18
CA GLY A 88 15.70 1.13 -11.62
C GLY A 88 15.15 0.32 -10.46
N LEU A 89 15.29 -1.02 -10.46
CA LEU A 89 14.97 -1.83 -9.28
C LEU A 89 15.88 -1.49 -8.09
N ILE A 90 17.19 -1.35 -8.32
CA ILE A 90 18.15 -0.97 -7.27
C ILE A 90 17.81 0.43 -6.72
N PHE A 91 17.58 1.39 -7.61
CA PHE A 91 17.24 2.75 -7.23
C PHE A 91 15.91 2.82 -6.47
N SER A 92 14.88 2.12 -6.96
CA SER A 92 13.56 2.07 -6.33
C SER A 92 13.62 1.38 -4.97
N PHE A 93 14.46 0.35 -4.81
CA PHE A 93 14.66 -0.34 -3.53
C PHE A 93 15.19 0.62 -2.46
N PHE A 94 16.27 1.35 -2.73
CA PHE A 94 16.82 2.30 -1.76
C PHE A 94 15.87 3.47 -1.48
N GLY A 95 15.19 4.00 -2.49
CA GLY A 95 14.18 5.05 -2.31
C GLY A 95 13.00 4.58 -1.45
N SER A 96 12.54 3.36 -1.68
CA SER A 96 11.45 2.75 -0.90
C SER A 96 11.89 2.43 0.53
N LEU A 97 13.13 1.98 0.72
CA LEU A 97 13.69 1.73 2.05
C LEU A 97 13.81 3.02 2.87
N ALA A 98 14.27 4.12 2.25
CA ALA A 98 14.32 5.43 2.89
C ALA A 98 12.91 5.90 3.29
N THR A 99 11.93 5.74 2.39
CA THR A 99 10.52 6.07 2.67
C THR A 99 9.96 5.21 3.81
N ALA A 100 10.24 3.90 3.80
CA ALA A 100 9.83 2.96 4.85
C ALA A 100 10.41 3.35 6.21
N ALA A 101 11.70 3.72 6.25
CA ALA A 101 12.37 4.14 7.47
C ALA A 101 11.73 5.41 8.05
N SER A 102 11.47 6.43 7.23
CA SER A 102 10.78 7.64 7.69
C SER A 102 9.36 7.37 8.19
N LEU A 103 8.61 6.48 7.52
CA LEU A 103 7.28 6.08 7.99
C LEU A 103 7.35 5.29 9.30
N ALA A 104 8.37 4.45 9.47
CA ALA A 104 8.58 3.67 10.69
C ALA A 104 8.90 4.56 11.90
N GLU A 105 9.74 5.59 11.72
CA GLU A 105 10.00 6.60 12.75
C GLU A 105 8.69 7.28 13.19
N MET A 106 7.89 7.72 12.23
CA MET A 106 6.59 8.36 12.51
C MET A 106 5.60 7.42 13.23
N ALA A 107 5.52 6.17 12.78
CA ALA A 107 4.68 5.15 13.40
C ALA A 107 5.13 4.82 14.83
N SER A 108 6.43 4.95 15.14
CA SER A 108 6.95 4.73 16.50
C SER A 108 6.60 5.87 17.47
N ILE A 109 6.52 7.11 16.98
CA ILE A 109 6.19 8.29 17.79
C ILE A 109 4.68 8.41 17.99
N SER A 110 3.90 8.19 16.93
CA SER A 110 2.45 8.35 16.93
C SER A 110 1.77 7.20 16.19
N PRO A 111 1.61 6.04 16.85
CA PRO A 111 0.92 4.90 16.27
C PRO A 111 -0.58 5.23 16.22
N THR A 112 -1.03 5.73 15.07
CA THR A 112 -2.44 6.08 14.85
C THR A 112 -2.98 5.44 13.60
N SER A 113 -4.23 4.99 13.64
CA SER A 113 -4.99 4.43 12.53
C SER A 113 -5.27 5.47 11.44
N GLY A 114 -5.18 6.76 11.78
CA GLY A 114 -5.23 7.87 10.82
C GLY A 114 -4.00 7.95 9.91
N GLY A 115 -2.88 7.34 10.26
CA GLY A 115 -1.69 7.30 9.40
C GLY A 115 -1.22 8.68 8.94
N GLN A 116 -0.91 8.81 7.64
CA GLN A 116 -0.21 9.97 7.08
C GLN A 116 -0.94 11.31 7.28
N TYR A 117 -2.27 11.37 7.11
CA TYR A 117 -2.98 12.66 7.28
C TYR A 117 -2.94 13.16 8.73
N HIS A 118 -2.93 12.23 9.69
CA HIS A 118 -2.85 12.56 11.11
C HIS A 118 -1.44 13.07 11.46
N TRP A 119 -0.40 12.42 10.95
CA TRP A 119 0.97 12.88 11.10
C TRP A 119 1.22 14.26 10.49
N VAL A 120 0.61 14.55 9.34
CA VAL A 120 0.66 15.89 8.75
C VAL A 120 0.01 16.92 9.66
N ALA A 121 -1.14 16.61 10.27
CA ALA A 121 -1.79 17.52 11.22
C ALA A 121 -0.94 17.79 12.48
N LEU A 122 -0.15 16.79 12.92
CA LEU A 122 0.74 16.89 14.09
C LEU A 122 2.00 17.71 13.81
N LEU A 123 2.62 17.52 12.64
CA LEU A 123 3.92 18.12 12.31
C LEU A 123 3.80 19.49 11.63
N ALA A 124 2.69 19.76 10.95
CA ALA A 124 2.49 21.01 10.25
C ALA A 124 2.39 22.21 11.22
N PRO A 125 2.87 23.40 10.81
CA PRO A 125 2.64 24.62 11.58
C PRO A 125 1.15 24.84 11.84
N ARG A 126 0.77 25.23 13.07
CA ARG A 126 -0.63 25.34 13.51
C ARG A 126 -1.55 26.11 12.55
N ARG A 127 -1.01 27.13 11.87
CA ARG A 127 -1.73 27.95 10.90
C ARG A 127 -2.16 27.18 9.64
N TYR A 128 -1.40 26.16 9.24
CA TYR A 128 -1.59 25.40 8.00
C TYR A 128 -1.92 23.92 8.22
N ALA A 129 -1.95 23.46 9.47
CA ALA A 129 -2.18 22.05 9.81
C ALA A 129 -3.49 21.49 9.23
N ILE A 130 -4.57 22.27 9.25
CA ILE A 130 -5.86 21.86 8.66
C ILE A 130 -5.76 21.78 7.13
N LEU A 131 -5.10 22.75 6.50
CA LEU A 131 -4.98 22.78 5.04
C LEU A 131 -4.12 21.61 4.53
N PHE A 132 -2.95 21.39 5.12
CA PHE A 132 -2.06 20.31 4.69
C PHE A 132 -2.62 18.93 5.00
N SER A 133 -3.30 18.74 6.13
CA SER A 133 -3.96 17.47 6.44
C SER A 133 -5.15 17.19 5.50
N TRP A 134 -5.88 18.23 5.07
CA TRP A 134 -6.94 18.10 4.06
C TRP A 134 -6.39 17.64 2.71
N PHE A 135 -5.31 18.27 2.22
CA PHE A 135 -4.65 17.82 0.99
C PHE A 135 -4.07 16.41 1.12
N ALA A 136 -3.41 16.10 2.25
CA ALA A 136 -2.87 14.77 2.50
C ALA A 136 -3.98 13.71 2.46
N GLY A 137 -5.13 13.96 3.10
CA GLY A 137 -6.28 13.07 3.07
C GLY A 137 -6.83 12.83 1.66
N TRP A 138 -6.98 13.88 0.86
CA TRP A 138 -7.44 13.74 -0.53
C TRP A 138 -6.44 13.01 -1.42
N ILE A 139 -5.14 13.29 -1.27
CA ILE A 139 -4.09 12.58 -2.01
C ILE A 139 -4.15 11.09 -1.67
N THR A 140 -4.25 10.72 -0.39
CA THR A 140 -4.40 9.31 0.02
C THR A 140 -5.65 8.68 -0.56
N ALA A 141 -6.79 9.38 -0.57
CA ALA A 141 -8.04 8.89 -1.14
C ALA A 141 -7.91 8.63 -2.66
N PHE A 142 -7.36 9.58 -3.41
CA PHE A 142 -7.12 9.42 -4.85
C PHE A 142 -6.12 8.31 -5.15
N THR A 143 -5.03 8.19 -4.38
CA THR A 143 -4.07 7.10 -4.52
C THR A 143 -4.76 5.75 -4.35
N ARG A 144 -5.63 5.59 -3.34
CA ARG A 144 -6.36 4.33 -3.13
C ARG A 144 -7.29 3.98 -4.29
N ILE A 145 -8.00 4.98 -4.83
CA ILE A 145 -8.86 4.79 -6.00
C ILE A 145 -8.02 4.40 -7.22
N ALA A 146 -6.93 5.12 -7.48
CA ALA A 146 -6.03 4.89 -8.61
C ALA A 146 -5.36 3.52 -8.56
N VAL A 147 -4.86 3.09 -7.40
CA VAL A 147 -4.26 1.76 -7.21
C VAL A 147 -5.29 0.66 -7.48
N THR A 148 -6.50 0.80 -6.94
CA THR A 148 -7.57 -0.19 -7.16
C THR A 148 -7.95 -0.27 -8.64
N ALA A 149 -8.08 0.88 -9.31
CA ALA A 149 -8.35 0.93 -10.73
C ALA A 149 -7.21 0.34 -11.56
N SER A 150 -5.95 0.61 -11.20
CA SER A 150 -4.76 0.05 -11.85
C SER A 150 -4.75 -1.47 -11.79
N VAL A 151 -4.95 -2.06 -10.62
CA VAL A 151 -4.93 -3.53 -10.46
C VAL A 151 -6.05 -4.20 -11.26
N ALA A 152 -7.27 -3.65 -11.22
CA ALA A 152 -8.38 -4.17 -12.03
C ALA A 152 -8.11 -4.05 -13.53
N PHE A 153 -7.46 -2.96 -13.97
CA PHE A 153 -7.05 -2.78 -15.37
C PHE A 153 -6.00 -3.80 -15.80
N LEU A 154 -4.96 -4.01 -14.99
CA LEU A 154 -3.93 -5.02 -15.26
C LEU A 154 -4.55 -6.43 -15.32
N ALA A 155 -5.44 -6.78 -14.40
CA ALA A 155 -6.12 -8.07 -14.43
C ALA A 155 -6.97 -8.23 -15.71
N ALA A 156 -7.69 -7.18 -16.12
CA ALA A 156 -8.50 -7.21 -17.34
C ALA A 156 -7.66 -7.39 -18.61
N THR A 157 -6.53 -6.68 -18.72
CA THR A 157 -5.63 -6.82 -19.87
C THR A 157 -4.93 -8.17 -19.90
N MET A 158 -4.61 -8.76 -18.74
CA MET A 158 -4.11 -10.14 -18.68
C MET A 158 -5.14 -11.15 -19.15
N VAL A 159 -6.39 -11.04 -18.68
CA VAL A 159 -7.49 -11.90 -19.16
C VAL A 159 -7.69 -11.76 -20.66
N GLN A 160 -7.73 -10.53 -21.18
CA GLN A 160 -7.83 -10.29 -22.62
C GLN A 160 -6.62 -10.86 -23.38
N GLY A 161 -5.41 -10.74 -22.84
CA GLY A 161 -4.20 -11.35 -23.40
C GLY A 161 -4.31 -12.87 -23.50
N LEU A 162 -4.87 -13.53 -22.49
CA LEU A 162 -5.13 -14.97 -22.53
C LEU A 162 -6.14 -15.34 -23.62
N VAL A 163 -7.19 -14.54 -23.82
CA VAL A 163 -8.16 -14.77 -24.91
C VAL A 163 -7.49 -14.67 -26.28
N ILE A 164 -6.65 -13.65 -26.49
CA ILE A 164 -5.89 -13.48 -27.74
C ILE A 164 -4.98 -14.69 -28.00
N LEU A 165 -4.28 -15.17 -26.96
CA LEU A 165 -3.36 -16.31 -27.09
C LEU A 165 -4.07 -17.63 -27.40
N ASN A 166 -5.28 -17.85 -26.88
CA ASN A 166 -6.02 -19.10 -27.09
C ASN A 166 -6.84 -19.09 -28.38
N TYR A 167 -7.21 -17.91 -28.90
CA TYR A 167 -8.09 -17.75 -30.07
C TYR A 167 -7.49 -16.79 -31.12
N PRO A 168 -6.26 -17.04 -31.61
CA PRO A 168 -5.55 -16.09 -32.47
C PRO A 168 -6.28 -15.80 -33.79
N ASP A 169 -6.96 -16.79 -34.35
CA ASP A 169 -7.58 -16.68 -35.68
C ASP A 169 -9.02 -16.15 -35.65
N THR A 170 -9.66 -16.15 -34.48
CA THR A 170 -11.10 -15.84 -34.34
C THR A 170 -11.39 -14.61 -33.48
N TYR A 171 -10.49 -14.25 -32.56
CA TYR A 171 -10.70 -13.12 -31.68
C TYR A 171 -9.98 -11.85 -32.18
N VAL A 172 -10.76 -10.84 -32.56
CA VAL A 172 -10.24 -9.51 -32.90
C VAL A 172 -10.32 -8.61 -31.65
N PRO A 173 -9.17 -8.18 -31.08
CA PRO A 173 -9.17 -7.36 -29.89
C PRO A 173 -9.66 -5.93 -30.18
N HIS A 174 -10.77 -5.54 -29.57
CA HIS A 174 -11.24 -4.15 -29.54
C HIS A 174 -11.07 -3.54 -28.15
N GLN A 175 -10.90 -2.22 -28.09
CA GLN A 175 -10.68 -1.50 -26.82
C GLN A 175 -11.83 -1.69 -25.82
N TRP A 176 -13.07 -1.74 -26.32
CA TRP A 176 -14.26 -1.92 -25.47
C TRP A 176 -14.32 -3.31 -24.82
N HIS A 177 -13.71 -4.35 -25.41
CA HIS A 177 -13.62 -5.67 -24.78
C HIS A 177 -12.87 -5.58 -23.44
N GLY A 178 -11.71 -4.93 -23.43
CA GLY A 178 -10.92 -4.73 -22.21
C GLY A 178 -11.67 -3.92 -21.16
N THR A 179 -12.41 -2.88 -21.59
CA THR A 179 -13.25 -2.08 -20.69
C THR A 179 -14.38 -2.90 -20.05
N LEU A 180 -15.04 -3.80 -20.79
CA LEU A 180 -16.09 -4.65 -20.23
C LEU A 180 -15.53 -5.68 -19.24
N ILE A 181 -14.39 -6.30 -19.57
CA ILE A 181 -13.71 -7.23 -18.66
C ILE A 181 -13.29 -6.50 -17.38
N TYR A 182 -12.77 -5.27 -17.51
CA TYR A 182 -12.45 -4.40 -16.38
C TYR A 182 -13.67 -4.19 -15.48
N TRP A 183 -14.80 -3.76 -16.03
CA TRP A 183 -16.04 -3.58 -15.25
C TRP A 183 -16.51 -4.86 -14.59
N ALA A 184 -16.42 -6.01 -15.27
CA ALA A 184 -16.77 -7.30 -14.71
C ALA A 184 -15.88 -7.65 -13.49
N ILE A 185 -14.56 -7.47 -13.61
CA ILE A 185 -13.61 -7.71 -12.51
C ILE A 185 -13.90 -6.76 -11.34
N THR A 186 -14.10 -5.46 -11.62
CA THR A 186 -14.44 -4.47 -10.58
C THR A 186 -15.74 -4.82 -9.85
N LEU A 187 -16.76 -5.29 -10.54
CA LEU A 187 -18.03 -5.72 -9.92
C LEU A 187 -17.84 -6.95 -9.03
N VAL A 188 -17.02 -7.92 -9.45
CA VAL A 188 -16.68 -9.09 -8.62
C VAL A 188 -15.92 -8.65 -7.37
N LEU A 189 -14.92 -7.78 -7.51
CA LEU A 189 -14.16 -7.23 -6.37
C LEU A 189 -15.08 -6.45 -5.42
N LEU A 190 -16.01 -5.66 -5.95
CA LEU A 190 -17.02 -4.95 -5.16
C LEU A 190 -17.91 -5.92 -4.37
N PHE A 191 -18.40 -6.98 -5.01
CA PHE A 191 -19.23 -7.99 -4.37
C PHE A 191 -18.48 -8.70 -3.23
N ILE A 192 -17.23 -9.10 -3.47
CA ILE A 192 -16.37 -9.71 -2.45
C ILE A 192 -16.12 -8.74 -1.29
N ASN A 193 -15.90 -7.45 -1.56
CA ASN A 193 -15.72 -6.45 -0.50
C ASN A 193 -16.99 -6.23 0.35
N ILE A 194 -18.18 -6.27 -0.25
CA ILE A 194 -19.44 -6.07 0.48
C ILE A 194 -19.83 -7.31 1.28
N PHE A 195 -19.77 -8.50 0.67
CA PHE A 195 -20.35 -9.73 1.24
C PHE A 195 -19.30 -10.71 1.78
N GLY A 196 -18.06 -10.61 1.30
CA GLY A 196 -17.00 -11.60 1.52
C GLY A 196 -16.14 -11.37 2.76
N ILE A 197 -16.45 -10.40 3.64
CA ILE A 197 -15.58 -10.01 4.77
C ILE A 197 -15.14 -11.17 5.68
N ARG A 198 -15.96 -12.23 5.78
CA ARG A 198 -15.64 -13.44 6.56
C ARG A 198 -14.66 -14.39 5.86
N ILE A 199 -14.57 -14.32 4.53
CA ILE A 199 -13.73 -15.19 3.69
C ILE A 199 -12.34 -14.58 3.49
N PHE A 200 -12.18 -13.26 3.68
CA PHE A 200 -10.92 -12.52 3.52
C PHE A 200 -9.70 -13.19 4.19
N PRO A 201 -9.75 -13.62 5.47
CA PRO A 201 -8.60 -14.25 6.11
C PRO A 201 -8.13 -15.54 5.42
N HIS A 202 -9.07 -16.30 4.83
CA HIS A 202 -8.76 -17.51 4.08
C HIS A 202 -8.15 -17.19 2.71
N ILE A 203 -8.68 -16.17 2.01
CA ILE A 203 -8.12 -15.70 0.74
C ILE A 203 -6.70 -15.17 0.93
N GLU A 204 -6.45 -14.44 2.01
CA GLU A 204 -5.12 -13.91 2.34
C GLU A 204 -4.10 -15.04 2.59
N THR A 205 -4.49 -16.05 3.37
CA THR A 205 -3.63 -17.22 3.64
C THR A 205 -3.32 -17.99 2.35
N LEU A 206 -4.34 -18.23 1.53
CA LEU A 206 -4.16 -18.88 0.22
C LEU A 206 -3.28 -18.02 -0.71
N GLY A 207 -3.49 -16.71 -0.72
CA GLY A 207 -2.71 -15.75 -1.49
C GLY A 207 -1.22 -15.83 -1.16
N LEU A 208 -0.86 -15.91 0.13
CA LEU A 208 0.52 -16.08 0.56
C LEU A 208 1.14 -17.40 0.07
N ILE A 209 0.39 -18.51 0.17
CA ILE A 209 0.86 -19.82 -0.31
C ILE A 209 1.11 -19.75 -1.82
N LEU A 210 0.16 -19.19 -2.58
CA LEU A 210 0.27 -19.04 -4.03
C LEU A 210 1.38 -18.08 -4.43
N HIS A 211 1.59 -16.99 -3.69
CA HIS A 211 2.69 -16.03 -3.91
C HIS A 211 4.05 -16.73 -3.90
N VAL A 212 4.30 -17.59 -2.92
CA VAL A 212 5.56 -18.36 -2.81
C VAL A 212 5.65 -19.44 -3.89
N ILE A 213 4.58 -20.19 -4.13
CA ILE A 213 4.58 -21.25 -5.14
C ILE A 213 4.80 -20.68 -6.54
N PHE A 214 4.05 -19.63 -6.90
CA PHE A 214 4.15 -19.04 -8.23
C PHE A 214 5.45 -18.29 -8.46
N PHE A 215 6.10 -17.79 -7.41
CA PHE A 215 7.46 -17.26 -7.53
C PHE A 215 8.41 -18.30 -8.14
N PHE A 216 8.44 -19.52 -7.58
CA PHE A 216 9.27 -20.60 -8.13
C PHE A 216 8.73 -21.15 -9.44
N ALA A 217 7.40 -21.22 -9.60
CA ALA A 217 6.78 -21.68 -10.84
C ALA A 217 7.06 -20.74 -12.03
N LEU A 218 7.29 -19.44 -11.78
CA LEU A 218 7.72 -18.49 -12.81
C LEU A 218 9.25 -18.50 -12.96
N LEU A 219 10.01 -18.47 -11.85
CA LEU A 219 11.46 -18.36 -11.88
C LEU A 219 12.14 -19.57 -12.54
N VAL A 220 11.74 -20.80 -12.18
CA VAL A 220 12.41 -22.02 -12.66
C VAL A 220 12.30 -22.16 -14.18
N PRO A 221 11.10 -22.05 -14.81
CA PRO A 221 11.00 -22.08 -16.27
C PRO A 221 11.72 -20.92 -16.94
N LEU A 222 11.65 -19.71 -16.37
CA LEU A 222 12.31 -18.55 -16.95
C LEU A 222 13.83 -18.71 -16.98
N VAL A 223 14.44 -19.23 -15.90
CA VAL A 223 15.89 -19.46 -15.86
C VAL A 223 16.29 -20.62 -16.77
N HIS A 224 15.50 -21.69 -16.86
CA HIS A 224 15.93 -22.89 -17.58
C HIS A 224 15.56 -22.91 -19.07
N LEU A 225 14.43 -22.31 -19.44
CA LEU A 225 13.90 -22.35 -20.81
C LEU A 225 14.11 -21.05 -21.59
N ALA A 226 14.33 -19.90 -20.93
CA ALA A 226 14.44 -18.64 -21.66
C ALA A 226 15.76 -18.54 -22.44
N PRO A 227 15.73 -18.01 -23.68
CA PRO A 227 16.93 -17.71 -24.43
C PRO A 227 17.76 -16.66 -23.69
N ARG A 228 19.09 -16.86 -23.64
CA ARG A 228 20.00 -15.99 -22.90
C ARG A 228 20.40 -14.78 -23.75
N SER A 229 20.14 -13.58 -23.25
CA SER A 229 20.63 -12.34 -23.83
C SER A 229 22.08 -12.07 -23.41
N SER A 230 22.80 -11.26 -24.20
CA SER A 230 24.16 -10.86 -23.86
C SER A 230 24.20 -9.91 -22.65
N THR A 231 25.29 -9.95 -21.90
CA THR A 231 25.52 -9.04 -20.77
C THR A 231 25.46 -7.57 -21.20
N ASP A 232 25.97 -7.25 -22.40
CA ASP A 232 25.94 -5.89 -22.95
C ASP A 232 24.48 -5.43 -23.18
N PHE A 233 23.61 -6.30 -23.70
CA PHE A 233 22.19 -5.98 -23.86
C PHE A 233 21.52 -5.69 -22.51
N VAL A 234 21.80 -6.50 -21.48
CA VAL A 234 21.15 -6.35 -20.17
C VAL A 234 21.58 -5.06 -19.46
N PHE A 235 22.88 -4.75 -19.45
CA PHE A 235 23.40 -3.65 -18.62
C PHE A 235 23.60 -2.35 -19.38
N ARG A 236 23.71 -2.37 -20.72
CA ARG A 236 24.04 -1.17 -21.51
C ARG A 236 23.02 -0.82 -22.58
N SER A 237 22.04 -1.69 -22.86
CA SER A 237 20.98 -1.34 -23.81
C SER A 237 20.00 -0.35 -23.20
N PHE A 238 19.65 0.66 -24.00
CA PHE A 238 18.59 1.62 -23.73
C PHE A 238 17.58 1.58 -24.88
N ALA A 239 16.31 1.64 -24.53
CA ALA A 239 15.22 1.72 -25.49
C ALA A 239 14.41 3.00 -25.24
N ASN A 240 14.03 3.71 -26.29
CA ASN A 240 13.10 4.83 -26.22
C ASN A 240 11.99 4.60 -27.25
N ASN A 241 11.31 3.47 -27.12
CA ASN A 241 10.24 3.08 -28.03
C ASN A 241 8.94 3.84 -27.75
N GLY A 242 8.87 4.56 -26.61
CA GLY A 242 7.78 5.46 -26.27
C GLY A 242 7.81 6.83 -26.96
N GLY A 243 8.88 7.13 -27.71
CA GLY A 243 8.98 8.39 -28.48
C GLY A 243 9.24 9.63 -27.62
N TRP A 244 9.88 9.47 -26.45
CA TRP A 244 10.18 10.58 -25.56
C TRP A 244 11.28 11.49 -26.11
N SER A 245 11.26 12.76 -25.71
CA SER A 245 12.22 13.78 -26.18
C SER A 245 13.69 13.46 -25.87
N SER A 246 13.96 12.65 -24.84
CA SER A 246 15.30 12.21 -24.50
C SER A 246 15.31 10.81 -23.89
N ASN A 247 16.46 10.13 -24.03
CA ASN A 247 16.69 8.84 -23.40
C ASN A 247 16.65 8.92 -21.87
N ALA A 248 17.03 10.06 -21.29
CA ALA A 248 16.93 10.28 -19.85
C ALA A 248 15.46 10.33 -19.39
N VAL A 249 14.59 11.05 -20.11
CA VAL A 249 13.16 11.06 -19.82
C VAL A 249 12.58 9.65 -19.98
N SER A 250 12.91 8.96 -21.07
CA SER A 250 12.46 7.57 -21.27
C SER A 250 12.91 6.64 -20.15
N TRP A 251 14.11 6.83 -19.59
CA TRP A 251 14.61 6.07 -18.45
C TRP A 251 13.79 6.33 -17.18
N PHE A 252 13.47 7.60 -16.87
CA PHE A 252 12.61 7.92 -15.73
C PHE A 252 11.17 7.44 -15.90
N ILE A 253 10.64 7.40 -17.13
CA ILE A 253 9.34 6.79 -17.42
C ILE A 253 9.40 5.27 -17.18
N GLY A 254 10.48 4.62 -17.61
CA GLY A 254 10.71 3.20 -17.32
C GLY A 254 10.81 2.88 -15.84
N LEU A 255 11.45 3.77 -15.07
CA LEU A 255 11.63 3.64 -13.62
C LEU A 255 10.29 3.47 -12.89
N LEU A 256 9.19 4.02 -13.41
CA LEU A 256 7.84 3.86 -12.85
C LEU A 256 7.45 2.39 -12.71
N THR A 257 7.89 1.53 -13.64
CA THR A 257 7.68 0.07 -13.58
C THR A 257 8.32 -0.52 -12.32
N SER A 258 9.58 -0.19 -12.07
CA SER A 258 10.32 -0.67 -10.91
C SER A 258 9.80 -0.08 -9.59
N THR A 259 9.38 1.19 -9.61
CA THR A 259 8.80 1.85 -8.42
C THR A 259 7.41 1.29 -8.08
N TYR A 260 6.62 0.91 -9.08
CA TYR A 260 5.31 0.29 -8.88
C TYR A 260 5.40 -0.98 -8.03
N SER A 261 6.43 -1.80 -8.21
CA SER A 261 6.69 -3.03 -7.44
C SER A 261 6.91 -2.81 -5.93
N PHE A 262 7.24 -1.59 -5.52
CA PHE A 262 7.42 -1.23 -4.11
C PHE A 262 6.29 -0.35 -3.57
N SER A 263 5.21 -0.17 -4.33
CA SER A 263 4.05 0.60 -3.87
C SER A 263 3.28 -0.20 -2.81
N GLY A 264 2.97 0.42 -1.67
CA GLY A 264 2.21 -0.22 -0.57
C GLY A 264 2.97 -0.39 0.75
N VAL A 265 4.20 0.13 0.85
CA VAL A 265 5.01 0.15 2.09
C VAL A 265 4.27 0.78 3.28
N ASP A 266 3.37 1.73 3.02
CA ASP A 266 2.56 2.39 4.04
C ASP A 266 1.47 1.49 4.66
N GLY A 267 1.11 0.37 4.01
CA GLY A 267 0.05 -0.54 4.46
C GLY A 267 0.28 -1.11 5.86
N VAL A 268 1.53 -1.39 6.23
CA VAL A 268 1.89 -1.92 7.56
C VAL A 268 1.74 -0.87 8.65
N SER A 269 1.95 0.41 8.33
CA SER A 269 1.87 1.50 9.31
C SER A 269 0.45 1.67 9.88
N HIS A 270 -0.57 1.44 9.05
CA HIS A 270 -1.98 1.44 9.48
C HIS A 270 -2.32 0.31 10.45
N MET A 271 -1.50 -0.74 10.50
CA MET A 271 -1.64 -1.86 11.43
C MET A 271 -0.91 -1.62 12.77
N GLY A 272 -0.13 -0.53 12.89
CA GLY A 272 0.77 -0.28 14.02
C GLY A 272 0.08 -0.19 15.39
N GLU A 273 -1.13 0.37 15.45
CA GLU A 273 -1.93 0.40 16.69
C GLU A 273 -2.20 -1.00 17.27
N ARG A 274 -2.30 -2.01 16.38
CA ARG A 274 -2.60 -3.41 16.77
C ARG A 274 -1.37 -4.14 17.29
N THR A 275 -0.17 -3.74 16.89
CA THR A 275 1.11 -4.30 17.37
C THR A 275 1.51 -3.74 18.72
N PHE A 276 1.44 -2.40 18.88
CA PHE A 276 1.95 -1.71 20.06
C PHE A 276 1.22 -2.14 21.34
N SER A 277 -0.06 -2.49 21.23
CA SER A 277 -0.87 -3.02 22.33
C SER A 277 -0.37 -4.35 22.92
N ARG A 278 0.56 -5.04 22.27
CA ARG A 278 1.18 -6.27 22.77
C ARG A 278 2.35 -6.01 23.74
N ASN A 279 3.13 -4.95 23.52
CA ASN A 279 4.36 -4.70 24.32
C ASN A 279 4.07 -4.09 25.69
N LEU A 280 2.86 -3.60 25.94
CA LEU A 280 2.40 -3.08 27.23
C LEU A 280 1.72 -4.14 28.11
N ARG A 281 1.86 -5.44 27.79
CA ARG A 281 1.28 -6.56 28.57
C ARG A 281 2.28 -7.23 29.54
N TYR A 282 3.34 -6.53 29.93
CA TYR A 282 4.26 -6.98 30.97
C TYR A 282 4.35 -5.93 32.07
#